data_AF-A0A7G8EWS9-F1
#
_entry.id   AF-A0A7G8EWS9-F1
#
_cell.length_a   1.000
_cell.length_b   1.000
_cell.length_c   1.000
_cell.angle_alpha   90.00
_cell.angle_beta   90.00
_cell.angle_gamma   90.00
#
_symmetry.space_group_name_H-M   'P 1'
#
loop_
_entity.id
_entity.type
_entity.pdbx_description
1 polymer ?
#
loop_
_entity_poly.entity_id
_entity_poly.type
_entity_poly.pdbx_seq_one_letter_code
_entity_poly.pdbx_strand_id
1 'polypeptide(L)' 'MGGHALHVGMPPAYDLILKKSGGLITRTIHVADAAEAWRLARERYPESIRAVVCQDTAAAEPSGHR' A
#
# COMPACT_ATOMS: atom_id res chain seq x y z
N MET A 1 20.01 -19.24 10.31
CA MET A 1 20.12 -17.77 10.14
C MET A 1 19.32 -17.43 8.92
N GLY A 2 18.11 -16.89 9.13
CA GLY A 2 17.11 -16.69 8.08
C GLY A 2 17.50 -15.52 7.16
N GLY A 3 17.88 -15.85 5.93
CA GLY A 3 17.91 -14.88 4.84
C GLY A 3 16.52 -14.80 4.24
N HIS A 4 15.63 -14.00 4.84
CA HIS A 4 14.44 -13.55 4.14
C HIS A 4 14.94 -12.73 2.96
N ALA A 5 14.69 -13.22 1.76
CA ALA A 5 14.93 -12.50 0.54
C ALA A 5 14.11 -11.21 0.58
N LEU A 6 14.75 -10.13 1.06
CA LEU A 6 14.31 -8.78 0.75
C LEU A 6 14.23 -8.74 -0.77
N HIS A 7 13.02 -8.55 -1.30
CA HIS A 7 12.83 -8.24 -2.71
C HIS A 7 13.64 -6.98 -2.99
N VAL A 8 14.89 -7.16 -3.43
CA VAL A 8 15.79 -6.08 -3.82
C VAL A 8 15.14 -5.41 -5.03
N GLY A 9 14.57 -4.23 -4.81
CA GLY A 9 14.31 -3.26 -5.88
C GLY A 9 12.89 -2.75 -6.06
N MET A 10 11.88 -3.24 -5.33
CA MET A 10 10.51 -2.67 -5.42
C MET A 10 10.17 -1.81 -4.19
N PRO A 11 9.73 -0.55 -4.39
CA PRO A 11 9.24 0.27 -3.30
C PRO A 11 8.02 -0.39 -2.62
N PRO A 12 7.79 -0.13 -1.32
CA PRO A 12 6.65 -0.68 -0.60
C PRO A 12 5.32 -0.38 -1.30
N ALA A 13 4.42 -1.35 -1.24
CA ALA A 13 3.09 -1.22 -1.80
C ALA A 13 2.19 -0.45 -0.84
N TYR A 14 1.38 0.44 -1.39
CA TYR A 14 0.39 1.23 -0.66
C TYR A 14 -0.95 1.15 -1.37
N ASP A 15 -1.99 0.85 -0.61
CA ASP A 15 -3.37 0.89 -1.08
C ASP A 15 -3.97 2.27 -0.87
N LEU A 16 -4.39 2.89 -1.96
CA LEU A 16 -5.20 4.10 -1.95
C LEU A 16 -6.67 3.74 -1.77
N ILE A 17 -7.30 4.25 -0.73
CA ILE A 17 -8.74 4.11 -0.50
C ILE A 17 -9.45 5.33 -1.09
N LEU A 18 -10.14 5.13 -2.21
CA LEU A 18 -10.84 6.20 -2.92
C LEU A 18 -12.36 6.01 -2.81
N LYS A 19 -13.11 7.07 -2.56
CA LYS A 19 -14.57 7.07 -2.61
C LYS A 19 -15.02 7.57 -3.99
N LYS A 20 -15.70 6.72 -4.75
CA LYS A 20 -16.25 7.08 -6.07
C LYS A 20 -17.68 6.58 -6.20
N SER A 21 -18.59 7.47 -6.61
CA SER A 21 -20.01 7.17 -6.88
C SER A 21 -20.72 6.36 -5.78
N GLY A 22 -20.46 6.68 -4.51
CA GLY A 22 -21.07 6.02 -3.36
C GLY A 22 -20.38 4.73 -2.89
N GLY A 23 -19.39 4.23 -3.63
CA GLY A 23 -18.57 3.08 -3.25
C GLY A 23 -17.14 3.45 -2.83
N LEU A 24 -16.47 2.52 -2.16
CA LEU A 24 -15.03 2.56 -1.92
C LEU A 24 -14.32 1.68 -2.94
N ILE A 25 -13.30 2.21 -3.58
CA ILE A 25 -12.41 1.48 -4.48
C ILE A 25 -11.00 1.53 -3.90
N THR A 26 -10.27 0.43 -4.02
CA THR A 26 -8.87 0.34 -3.61
C THR A 26 -7.98 0.35 -4.83
N ARG A 27 -6.87 1.08 -4.78
CA ARG A 27 -5.86 1.08 -5.84
C ARG A 27 -4.46 1.00 -5.26
N THR A 28 -3.76 -0.08 -5.58
CA THR A 28 -2.39 -0.31 -5.12
C THR A 28 -1.39 0.49 -5.97
N ILE A 29 -0.46 1.17 -5.30
CA ILE A 29 0.66 1.89 -5.90
C ILE A 29 1.94 1.51 -5.18
N HIS A 30 3.09 1.56 -5.86
CA HIS A 30 4.39 1.36 -5.21
C HIS A 30 5.12 2.70 -5.14
N VAL A 31 5.43 3.15 -3.93
CA VAL A 31 6.09 4.44 -3.68
C VAL A 31 7.05 4.33 -2.51
N ALA A 32 7.95 5.30 -2.37
CA ALA A 32 8.97 5.26 -1.33
C ALA A 32 8.38 5.30 0.08
N ASP A 33 7.32 6.09 0.29
CA ASP A 33 6.71 6.30 1.60
C ASP A 33 5.23 6.72 1.54
N ALA A 34 4.59 6.70 2.71
CA ALA A 34 3.17 7.04 2.85
C ALA A 34 2.85 8.50 2.51
N ALA A 35 3.78 9.45 2.71
CA ALA A 35 3.55 10.85 2.39
C ALA A 35 3.55 11.07 0.88
N GLU A 36 4.43 10.38 0.15
CA GLU A 36 4.44 10.36 -1.31
C GLU A 36 3.16 9.71 -1.86
N ALA A 37 2.73 8.59 -1.30
CA ALA A 37 1.45 7.94 -1.66
C ALA A 37 0.28 8.91 -1.49
N TRP A 38 0.22 9.62 -0.35
CA TRP A 38 -0.83 10.59 -0.07
C TRP A 38 -0.79 11.79 -1.00
N ARG A 39 0.40 12.30 -1.31
CA ARG A 39 0.57 13.43 -2.24
C ARG A 39 0.07 13.08 -3.63
N LEU A 40 0.54 11.97 -4.19
CA LEU A 40 0.12 11.49 -5.51
C LEU A 40 -1.39 11.21 -5.58
N ALA A 41 -1.94 10.63 -4.51
CA ALA A 41 -3.37 10.39 -4.42
C ALA A 41 -4.18 11.70 -4.39
N ARG A 42 -3.71 12.74 -3.68
CA ARG A 42 -4.35 14.05 -3.68
C ARG A 42 -4.20 14.80 -5.00
N GLU A 43 -3.06 14.68 -5.67
CA GLU A 43 -2.84 15.29 -6.99
C GLU A 43 -3.78 14.67 -8.05
N ARG A 44 -4.00 13.35 -7.97
CA ARG A 44 -4.78 12.61 -8.97
C ARG A 44 -6.26 12.46 -8.63
N TYR A 45 -6.58 12.42 -7.34
CA TYR A 45 -7.92 12.15 -6.78
C TYR A 45 -8.27 13.05 -5.58
N PRO A 46 -8.16 14.40 -5.70
CA PRO A 46 -8.26 15.32 -4.58
C PRO A 46 -9.56 15.18 -3.76
N GLU A 47 -10.68 14.90 -4.43
CA GLU A 47 -12.00 14.80 -3.79
C GLU A 47 -12.40 13.36 -3.43
N SER A 48 -11.67 12.38 -3.98
CA SER A 48 -12.00 10.95 -3.82
C SER A 48 -11.12 10.27 -2.78
N ILE A 49 -9.86 10.67 -2.58
CA ILE A 49 -8.96 10.04 -1.61
C ILE A 49 -9.48 10.17 -0.18
N ARG A 50 -9.46 9.06 0.57
CA ARG A 50 -9.89 9.01 1.98
C ARG A 50 -8.79 8.53 2.91
N ALA A 51 -8.02 7.54 2.48
CA ALA A 51 -6.94 6.97 3.27
C ALA A 51 -5.88 6.33 2.38
N VAL A 52 -4.70 6.13 2.94
CA VAL A 52 -3.60 5.35 2.38
C VAL A 52 -3.22 4.29 3.39
N VAL A 53 -3.09 3.04 2.94
CA VAL A 53 -2.72 1.90 3.79
C VAL A 53 -1.41 1.32 3.27
N CYS A 54 -0.41 1.17 4.14
CA CYS A 54 0.81 0.45 3.78
C CYS A 54 0.50 -1.04 3.69
N GLN A 55 0.75 -1.63 2.52
CA GLN A 55 0.82 -3.07 2.36
C GLN A 55 2.25 -3.51 2.68
N ASP A 56 2.59 -3.41 3.97
CA ASP A 56 3.82 -4.03 4.44
C ASP A 56 3.64 -5.54 4.38
N THR A 57 4.30 -6.18 3.43
CA THR A 57 4.20 -7.62 3.17
C THR A 57 4.87 -8.46 4.27
N ALA A 58 5.36 -7.87 5.36
CA ALA A 58 5.84 -8.63 6.52
C ALA A 58 4.74 -9.40 7.28
N ALA A 59 3.46 -9.15 6.98
CA ALA A 59 2.34 -9.84 7.63
C ALA A 59 1.72 -10.96 6.76
N ALA A 60 2.54 -11.90 6.27
CA ALA A 60 2.04 -13.19 5.77
C ALA A 60 3.09 -14.32 5.84
N GLU A 61 3.83 -14.43 6.94
CA GLU A 61 4.32 -15.75 7.37
C GLU A 61 3.28 -16.29 8.35
N PRO A 62 2.36 -17.20 7.96
CA PRO A 62 1.67 -18.01 8.94
C PRO A 62 2.72 -18.87 9.64
N SER A 63 3.21 -18.38 10.77
CA SER A 63 3.87 -19.21 11.77
C SER A 63 2.85 -20.25 12.22
N GLY A 64 2.92 -21.44 11.61
CA GLY A 64 1.91 -22.49 11.72
C GLY A 64 2.48 -23.88 11.52
N HIS A 65 3.46 -24.22 12.38
CA HIS A 65 3.63 -25.52 13.04
C HIS A 65 3.37 -26.80 12.22
N ARG A 66 4.46 -27.50 11.85
CA ARG A 66 4.58 -28.94 12.08
C ARG A 66 6.03 -29.40 12.17
#